data_AF-A0A4V3DV99-F1
#
_entry.id   AF-A0A4V3DV99-F1
#
_cell.length_a   1.000
_cell.length_b   1.000
_cell.length_c   1.000
_cell.angle_alpha   90.00
_cell.angle_beta   90.00
_cell.angle_gamma   90.00
#
_symmetry.space_group_name_H-M   'P 1'
#
loop_
_entity.id
_entity.type
_entity.pdbx_description
1 polymer ?
#
loop_
_entity_poly.entity_id
_entity_poly.type
_entity_poly.pdbx_seq_one_letter_code
_entity_poly.pdbx_strand_id
1 'polypeptide(L)'
;MSNFIELCLQGDRLPEEIDDYVDAWHDGETAAPLHKFLGMTRSEYNLWIVEPSVLPFILDAHRTGKDAADLIEQFNALPMAARAESSKKALKLAHWLKEEGLWN
;
A
#
# COMPACT_ATOMS: atom_id res chain seq x y z
N MET A 1 -0.94 1.14 -20.02
CA MET A 1 -0.44 2.05 -18.98
C MET A 1 -0.66 1.33 -17.67
N SER A 2 0.41 1.02 -16.94
CA SER A 2 0.28 0.32 -15.66
C SER A 2 -0.25 1.28 -14.60
N ASN A 3 -1.15 0.81 -13.74
CA ASN A 3 -1.67 1.58 -12.62
C ASN A 3 -0.72 1.54 -11.41
N PHE A 4 -0.98 2.38 -10.39
CA PHE A 4 -0.12 2.46 -9.20
C PHE A 4 0.10 1.10 -8.52
N ILE A 5 -0.98 0.35 -8.28
CA ILE A 5 -0.90 -0.97 -7.63
C ILE A 5 -0.05 -1.94 -8.46
N GLU A 6 -0.20 -1.97 -9.78
CA GLU A 6 0.63 -2.80 -10.67
C GLU A 6 2.11 -2.41 -10.58
N LEU A 7 2.43 -1.11 -10.58
CA LEU A 7 3.80 -0.60 -10.45
C LEU A 7 4.42 -0.99 -9.10
N CYS A 8 3.65 -0.94 -8.01
CA CYS A 8 4.09 -1.42 -6.71
C CYS A 8 4.34 -2.93 -6.67
N LEU A 9 3.47 -3.72 -7.30
CA LEU A 9 3.63 -5.18 -7.36
C LEU A 9 4.82 -5.60 -8.23
N GLN A 10 5.20 -4.78 -9.20
CA GLN A 10 6.39 -4.98 -10.04
C GLN A 10 7.69 -4.53 -9.36
N GLY A 11 7.60 -3.75 -8.27
CA GLY A 11 8.74 -3.14 -7.60
C GLY A 11 9.28 -1.89 -8.30
N ASP A 12 8.53 -1.35 -9.27
CA ASP A 12 8.90 -0.12 -10.00
C ASP A 12 8.53 1.15 -9.21
N ARG A 13 7.66 1.01 -8.20
CA ARG A 13 7.27 2.07 -7.27
C ARG A 13 7.13 1.52 -5.84
N LEU A 14 7.41 2.37 -4.87
CA LEU A 14 7.19 2.12 -3.45
C LEU A 14 5.79 2.60 -3.02
N PRO A 15 5.13 1.92 -2.06
CA PRO A 15 3.84 2.36 -1.54
C PRO A 15 3.84 3.80 -1.00
N GLU A 16 4.98 4.26 -0.49
CA GLU A 16 5.20 5.60 0.04
C GLU A 16 5.15 6.69 -1.04
N GLU A 17 5.33 6.33 -2.33
CA GLU A 17 5.25 7.25 -3.46
C GLU A 17 3.80 7.50 -3.94
N ILE A 18 2.79 7.03 -3.20
CA ILE A 18 1.39 7.19 -3.59
C ILE A 18 0.97 8.65 -3.73
N ASP A 19 1.48 9.53 -2.86
CA ASP A 19 1.15 10.96 -2.89
C ASP A 19 1.70 11.62 -4.17
N ASP A 20 2.95 11.34 -4.53
CA ASP A 20 3.56 11.81 -5.78
C ASP A 20 2.79 11.28 -7.01
N TYR A 21 2.27 10.07 -6.93
CA TYR A 21 1.46 9.47 -8.01
C TYR A 21 0.07 10.12 -8.12
N VAL A 22 -0.51 10.54 -6.99
CA VAL A 22 -1.75 11.32 -6.94
C VAL A 22 -1.52 12.74 -7.48
N ASP A 23 -0.38 13.36 -7.21
CA ASP A 23 -0.02 14.67 -7.78
C ASP A 23 0.12 14.58 -9.30
N ALA A 24 0.79 13.55 -9.81
CA ALA A 24 0.89 13.29 -11.24
C ALA A 24 -0.49 13.05 -11.90
N TRP A 25 -1.44 12.50 -11.17
CA TRP A 25 -2.82 12.38 -11.63
C TRP A 25 -3.53 13.74 -11.72
N HIS A 26 -3.32 14.64 -10.75
CA HIS A 26 -3.90 15.98 -10.75
C HIS A 26 -3.35 16.86 -11.88
N ASP A 27 -2.04 16.76 -12.14
CA ASP A 27 -1.36 17.54 -13.19
C ASP A 27 -1.54 16.95 -14.59
N GLY A 28 -1.95 15.68 -14.68
CA GLY A 28 -2.13 14.97 -15.93
C GLY A 28 -3.44 15.29 -16.65
N GLU A 29 -3.49 15.02 -17.96
CA GLU A 29 -4.70 15.19 -18.79
C GLU A 29 -5.68 14.00 -18.71
N THR A 30 -5.53 13.12 -17.71
CA THR A 30 -6.32 11.90 -17.65
C THR A 30 -7.74 12.17 -17.13
N ALA A 31 -8.75 11.81 -17.94
CA ALA A 31 -10.15 11.84 -17.50
C ALA A 31 -10.53 10.65 -16.60
N ALA A 32 -9.60 9.72 -16.35
CA ALA A 32 -9.87 8.56 -15.53
C ALA A 32 -10.03 8.97 -14.05
N PRO A 33 -11.03 8.45 -13.34
CA PRO A 33 -11.20 8.74 -11.93
C PRO A 33 -10.04 8.14 -11.12
N LEU A 34 -9.58 8.84 -10.06
CA LEU A 34 -8.38 8.50 -9.30
C LEU A 34 -8.31 7.02 -8.87
N HIS A 35 -9.39 6.45 -8.33
CA HIS A 35 -9.39 5.02 -7.96
C HIS A 35 -9.02 4.08 -9.12
N LYS A 36 -9.41 4.39 -10.37
CA LYS A 36 -9.00 3.63 -11.56
C LYS A 36 -7.56 3.88 -11.93
N PHE A 37 -7.09 5.12 -11.76
CA PHE A 37 -5.69 5.46 -12.00
C PHE A 37 -4.74 4.78 -11.00
N LEU A 38 -5.16 4.67 -9.74
CA LEU A 38 -4.45 3.93 -8.71
C LEU A 38 -4.53 2.40 -8.91
N GLY A 39 -5.54 1.90 -9.64
CA GLY A 39 -5.76 0.45 -9.78
C GLY A 39 -6.61 -0.16 -8.68
N MET A 40 -7.30 0.66 -7.90
CA MET A 40 -8.17 0.24 -6.80
C MET A 40 -9.62 0.03 -7.28
N THR A 41 -10.29 -0.93 -6.66
CA THR A 41 -11.75 -0.97 -6.66
C THR A 41 -12.32 0.23 -5.90
N ARG A 42 -13.62 0.53 -6.07
CA ARG A 42 -14.25 1.62 -5.33
C ARG A 42 -14.22 1.38 -3.82
N SER A 43 -14.40 0.13 -3.39
CA SER A 43 -14.39 -0.25 -1.98
C SER A 43 -13.00 -0.05 -1.36
N GLU A 44 -11.94 -0.50 -2.03
CA GLU A 44 -10.55 -0.30 -1.59
C GLU A 44 -10.20 1.18 -1.52
N TYR A 45 -10.59 1.96 -2.53
CA TYR A 45 -10.37 3.41 -2.53
C TYR A 45 -11.06 4.08 -1.35
N ASN A 46 -12.32 3.72 -1.05
CA ASN A 46 -13.02 4.27 0.11
C ASN A 46 -12.33 3.89 1.43
N LEU A 47 -11.83 2.66 1.55
CA LEU A 47 -11.06 2.24 2.73
C LEU A 47 -9.78 3.06 2.87
N TRP A 48 -9.04 3.23 1.78
CA TRP A 48 -7.79 4.00 1.77
C TRP A 48 -7.98 5.48 2.11
N ILE A 49 -9.06 6.12 1.61
CA ILE A 49 -9.39 7.51 1.95
C ILE A 49 -9.69 7.66 3.45
N VAL A 50 -10.32 6.67 4.08
CA VAL A 50 -10.63 6.69 5.51
C VAL A 50 -9.38 6.42 6.35
N GLU A 51 -8.54 5.48 5.93
CA GLU A 51 -7.36 5.05 6.66
C GLU A 51 -6.21 4.74 5.68
N PRO A 52 -5.30 5.69 5.41
CA PRO A 52 -4.21 5.49 4.45
C PRO A 52 -3.29 4.31 4.80
N SER A 53 -3.19 3.93 6.08
CA SER A 53 -2.36 2.79 6.51
C SER A 53 -2.88 1.43 6.03
N VAL A 54 -4.06 1.36 5.38
CA VAL A 54 -4.57 0.11 4.78
C VAL A 54 -3.90 -0.24 3.44
N LEU A 55 -3.13 0.68 2.83
CA LEU A 55 -2.51 0.48 1.53
C LEU A 55 -1.71 -0.84 1.40
N PRO A 56 -0.91 -1.28 2.41
CA PRO A 56 -0.24 -2.57 2.35
C PRO A 56 -1.20 -3.77 2.24
N PHE A 57 -2.38 -3.69 2.86
CA PHE A 57 -3.40 -4.74 2.77
C PHE A 57 -4.05 -4.76 1.39
N ILE A 58 -4.22 -3.60 0.74
CA ILE A 58 -4.70 -3.51 -0.65
C ILE A 58 -3.66 -4.15 -1.58
N LEU A 59 -2.37 -3.84 -1.41
CA LEU A 59 -1.32 -4.47 -2.20
C LEU A 59 -1.29 -6.00 -2.02
N ASP A 60 -1.42 -6.47 -0.78
CA ASP A 60 -1.51 -7.91 -0.50
C ASP A 60 -2.78 -8.57 -1.06
N ALA A 61 -3.91 -7.87 -1.06
CA ALA A 61 -5.15 -8.32 -1.68
C ALA A 61 -4.95 -8.58 -3.17
N HIS A 62 -4.38 -7.62 -3.90
CA HIS A 62 -4.09 -7.75 -5.33
C HIS A 62 -3.03 -8.82 -5.62
N ARG A 63 -2.00 -8.94 -4.77
CA ARG A 63 -0.96 -9.98 -4.91
C ARG A 63 -1.50 -11.40 -4.70
N THR A 64 -2.44 -11.57 -3.79
CA THR A 64 -2.93 -12.90 -3.36
C THR A 64 -4.31 -13.26 -3.92
N GLY A 65 -4.99 -12.32 -4.59
CA GLY A 65 -6.37 -12.48 -5.07
C GLY A 65 -7.40 -12.54 -3.94
N LYS A 66 -7.07 -12.05 -2.74
CA LYS A 66 -7.97 -11.99 -1.58
C LYS A 66 -8.64 -10.63 -1.49
N ASP A 67 -9.67 -10.51 -0.65
CA ASP A 67 -10.29 -9.22 -0.34
C ASP A 67 -9.47 -8.46 0.71
N ALA A 68 -9.30 -7.15 0.52
CA ALA A 68 -8.56 -6.29 1.46
C ALA A 68 -9.24 -6.21 2.83
N ALA A 69 -10.57 -6.18 2.89
CA ALA A 69 -11.30 -6.15 4.15
C ALA A 69 -11.11 -7.45 4.93
N ASP A 70 -11.12 -8.61 4.26
CA ASP A 70 -10.85 -9.90 4.89
C ASP A 70 -9.44 -9.94 5.50
N LEU A 71 -8.44 -9.39 4.81
CA LEU A 71 -7.06 -9.32 5.30
C LEU A 71 -6.93 -8.41 6.53
N ILE A 72 -7.63 -7.27 6.52
CA ILE A 72 -7.68 -6.32 7.65
C ILE A 72 -8.38 -6.97 8.85
N GLU A 73 -9.50 -7.65 8.64
CA GLU A 73 -10.22 -8.35 9.71
C GLU A 73 -9.36 -9.46 10.32
N GLN A 74 -8.71 -10.26 9.48
CA GLN A 74 -7.76 -11.29 9.94
C GLN A 74 -6.63 -10.68 10.76
N PHE A 75 -6.07 -9.56 10.33
CA PHE A 75 -5.02 -8.84 11.08
C PHE A 75 -5.54 -8.32 12.42
N ASN A 76 -6.74 -7.75 12.45
CA ASN A 76 -7.36 -7.23 13.67
C ASN A 76 -7.75 -8.31 14.67
N ALA A 77 -8.09 -9.51 14.18
CA ALA A 77 -8.36 -10.68 15.01
C ALA A 77 -7.10 -11.24 15.70
N LEU A 78 -5.90 -10.86 15.25
CA LEU A 78 -4.65 -11.27 15.90
C LEU A 78 -4.52 -10.66 17.31
N PRO A 79 -3.88 -11.36 18.26
CA PRO A 79 -3.50 -10.80 19.54
C PRO A 79 -2.71 -9.49 19.34
N MET A 80 -2.92 -8.49 20.21
CA MET A 80 -2.27 -7.17 20.09
C MET A 80 -0.74 -7.27 19.97
N ALA A 81 -0.12 -8.23 20.67
CA ALA A 81 1.32 -8.45 20.59
C ALA A 81 1.79 -8.86 19.17
N ALA A 82 1.01 -9.69 18.46
CA ALA A 82 1.34 -10.11 17.10
C ALA A 82 1.19 -8.96 16.09
N ARG A 83 0.22 -8.06 16.30
CA ARG A 83 0.07 -6.83 15.51
C ARG A 83 1.21 -5.83 15.73
N ALA A 84 1.63 -5.66 16.98
CA ALA A 84 2.77 -4.81 17.31
C ALA A 84 4.11 -5.37 16.79
N GLU A 85 4.19 -6.68 16.53
CA GLU A 85 5.37 -7.31 15.96
C GLU A 85 5.47 -7.15 14.44
N SER A 86 4.34 -7.12 13.72
CA SER A 86 4.36 -6.84 12.27
C SER A 86 4.83 -5.41 11.97
N SER A 87 4.46 -4.43 12.79
CA SER A 87 5.02 -3.07 12.74
C SER A 87 6.49 -3.01 13.18
N LYS A 88 6.92 -3.86 14.13
CA LYS A 88 8.34 -4.00 14.52
C LYS A 88 9.21 -4.68 13.45
N LYS A 89 8.66 -5.54 12.59
CA LYS A 89 9.44 -6.14 11.47
C LYS A 89 9.89 -5.08 10.48
N ALA A 90 9.02 -4.13 10.14
CA ALA A 90 9.38 -2.94 9.36
C ALA A 90 10.46 -2.12 10.09
N LEU A 91 10.32 -1.94 11.41
CA LEU A 91 11.31 -1.24 12.23
C LEU A 91 12.68 -1.93 12.26
N LYS A 92 12.71 -3.27 12.35
CA LYS A 92 13.95 -4.07 12.32
C LYS A 92 14.60 -4.07 10.95
N LEU A 93 13.81 -4.16 9.87
CA LEU A 93 14.33 -4.08 8.51
C LEU A 93 14.91 -2.68 8.24
N ALA A 94 14.22 -1.62 8.66
CA ALA A 94 14.72 -0.26 8.57
C ALA A 94 16.01 -0.05 9.39
N HIS A 95 16.09 -0.62 10.60
CA HIS A 95 17.30 -0.58 11.42
C HIS A 95 18.47 -1.30 10.72
N TRP A 96 18.22 -2.50 10.19
CA TRP A 96 19.22 -3.27 9.46
C TRP A 96 19.68 -2.59 8.17
N LEU A 97 18.76 -2.01 7.38
CA LEU A 97 19.10 -1.28 6.14
C LEU A 97 19.97 -0.05 6.41
N LYS A 98 19.74 0.63 7.55
CA LYS A 98 20.56 1.74 8.02
C LYS A 98 21.94 1.29 8.51
N GLU A 99 22.03 0.14 9.18
CA GLU A 99 23.30 -0.46 9.61
C GLU A 99 24.18 -0.91 8.43
N GLU A 100 23.57 -1.42 7.36
CA GLU A 100 24.27 -1.88 6.15
C GLU A 100 24.59 -0.74 5.16
N GLY A 101 24.20 0.52 5.46
CA GLY A 101 24.46 1.67 4.59
C GLY A 101 23.68 1.65 3.26
N LEU A 102 22.58 0.88 3.21
CA LEU A 102 21.71 0.74 2.03
C LEU A 102 20.60 1.81 1.98
N TRP A 103 20.57 2.71 2.96
CA TRP A 103 19.60 3.79 3.12
C TRP A 103 20.34 5.05 3.57
N ASN A 104 20.41 6.07 2.71
CA ASN A 104 20.99 7.38 3.04
C ASN A 104 19.98 8.27 3.77
#